data_AF-A0A947B075-F1
#
_entry.id   AF-A0A947B075-F1
#
_cell.length_a   1.000
_cell.length_b   1.000
_cell.length_c   1.000
_cell.angle_alpha   90.00
_cell.angle_beta   90.00
_cell.angle_gamma   90.00
#
_symmetry.space_group_name_H-M   'P 1'
#
loop_
_entity.id
_entity.type
_entity.pdbx_description
1 polymer ?
#
loop_
_entity_poly.entity_id
_entity_poly.type
_entity_poly.pdbx_seq_one_letter_code
_entity_poly.pdbx_strand_id
1 'polypeptide(L)'
;MKKTRNVIFATVMLALVVGLGTAGFMILEKWNFLDSLYMTVITISTVGFSEVNPVSNQGRILTMTVLISGLGVLAYVVGTLTRTLVEGQLLEVMGRKKLERQI
;
A
#
# COMPACT_ATOMS: atom_id res chain seq x y z
N MET A 1 -3.33 8.85 19.74
CA MET A 1 -3.68 7.41 19.69
C MET A 1 -4.50 6.99 18.46
N LYS A 2 -5.62 7.68 18.10
CA LYS A 2 -6.42 7.31 16.90
C LYS A 2 -5.62 7.40 15.58
N LYS A 3 -4.70 8.35 15.47
CA LYS A 3 -3.86 8.61 14.28
C LYS A 3 -2.92 7.45 13.96
N THR A 4 -2.14 7.01 14.95
CA THR A 4 -1.25 5.84 14.85
C THR A 4 -2.02 4.57 14.49
N ARG A 5 -3.23 4.41 15.04
CA ARG A 5 -4.10 3.26 14.75
C ARG A 5 -4.51 3.18 13.27
N ASN A 6 -4.86 4.31 12.65
CA ASN A 6 -5.26 4.33 11.24
C ASN A 6 -4.07 4.02 10.31
N VAL A 7 -2.88 4.53 10.64
CA VAL A 7 -1.65 4.22 9.89
C VAL A 7 -1.32 2.73 10.00
N ILE A 8 -1.33 2.17 11.21
CA ILE A 8 -1.09 0.74 11.44
C ILE A 8 -2.10 -0.10 10.64
N PHE A 9 -3.39 0.25 10.71
CA PHE A 9 -4.43 -0.45 9.97
C PHE A 9 -4.17 -0.42 8.45
N ALA A 10 -3.84 0.75 7.90
CA ALA A 10 -3.52 0.91 6.48
C ALA A 10 -2.31 0.06 6.06
N THR A 11 -1.25 0.06 6.88
CA THR A 11 -0.04 -0.76 6.64
C THR A 11 -0.35 -2.25 6.70
N VAL A 12 -1.17 -2.70 7.66
CA VAL A 12 -1.57 -4.11 7.77
C VAL A 12 -2.42 -4.52 6.57
N MET A 13 -3.36 -3.69 6.12
CA MET A 13 -4.13 -3.97 4.91
C MET A 13 -3.24 -4.10 3.68
N LEU A 14 -2.25 -3.21 3.53
CA LEU A 14 -1.31 -3.27 2.40
C LEU A 14 -0.49 -4.55 2.44
N ALA A 15 0.03 -4.91 3.62
CA ALA A 15 0.77 -6.16 3.80
C ALA A 15 -0.09 -7.40 3.49
N LEU A 16 -1.37 -7.38 3.86
CA LEU A 16 -2.31 -8.45 3.52
C LEU A 16 -2.54 -8.57 2.01
N VAL A 17 -2.76 -7.45 1.31
CA VAL A 17 -2.93 -7.49 -0.16
C VAL A 17 -1.66 -8.03 -0.83
N VAL A 18 -0.49 -7.55 -0.41
CA VAL A 18 0.79 -8.03 -0.96
C VAL A 18 1.00 -9.51 -0.65
N GLY A 19 0.74 -9.94 0.58
CA GLY A 19 0.90 -11.33 1.00
C GLY A 19 -0.06 -12.26 0.26
N LEU A 20 -1.34 -11.90 0.16
CA LEU A 20 -2.36 -12.69 -0.54
C LEU A 20 -2.12 -12.73 -2.04
N GLY A 21 -1.74 -11.61 -2.67
CA GLY A 21 -1.37 -11.58 -4.09
C GLY A 21 -0.16 -12.47 -4.37
N THR A 22 0.90 -12.32 -3.58
CA THR A 22 2.13 -13.12 -3.72
C THR A 22 1.84 -14.61 -3.53
N ALA A 23 1.13 -14.99 -2.47
CA ALA A 23 0.74 -16.38 -2.23
C ALA A 23 -0.16 -16.92 -3.35
N GLY A 24 -1.08 -16.10 -3.86
CA GLY A 24 -1.95 -16.46 -4.98
C GLY A 24 -1.15 -16.82 -6.23
N PHE A 25 -0.17 -15.98 -6.62
CA PHE A 25 0.70 -16.27 -7.76
C PHE A 25 1.58 -17.52 -7.54
N MET A 26 2.12 -17.70 -6.32
CA MET A 26 2.88 -18.92 -6.00
C MET A 26 2.03 -20.19 -6.10
N ILE A 27 0.76 -20.13 -5.70
CA ILE A 27 -0.12 -21.31 -5.69
C ILE A 27 -0.66 -21.61 -7.09
N LEU A 28 -1.15 -20.58 -7.80
CA LEU A 28 -1.81 -20.73 -9.10
C LEU A 28 -0.81 -20.89 -10.24
N GLU A 29 0.20 -20.03 -10.29
CA GLU A 29 1.17 -19.99 -11.40
C GLU A 29 2.45 -20.78 -11.10
N LYS A 30 2.61 -21.29 -9.86
CA LYS A 30 3.81 -22.04 -9.42
C LYS A 30 5.12 -21.27 -9.54
N TRP A 31 5.04 -19.94 -9.57
CA TRP A 31 6.22 -19.09 -9.61
C TRP A 31 6.96 -19.10 -8.27
N ASN A 32 8.25 -18.78 -8.32
CA ASN A 32 9.02 -18.60 -7.10
C ASN A 32 8.51 -17.36 -6.31
N PHE A 33 8.94 -17.25 -5.05
CA PHE A 33 8.50 -16.16 -4.17
C PHE A 33 8.85 -14.77 -4.71
N LEU A 34 10.06 -14.59 -5.26
CA LEU A 34 10.52 -13.28 -5.73
C LEU A 34 9.74 -12.83 -6.96
N ASP A 35 9.49 -13.72 -7.93
CA ASP A 35 8.72 -13.40 -9.13
C ASP A 35 7.27 -13.08 -8.77
N SER A 36 6.68 -13.83 -7.85
CA SER A 36 5.32 -13.63 -7.35
C SER A 36 5.18 -12.30 -6.59
N LEU A 37 6.16 -11.99 -5.74
CA LEU A 37 6.21 -10.74 -5.00
C LEU A 37 6.41 -9.57 -5.94
N TYR A 38 7.36 -9.68 -6.87
CA TYR A 38 7.64 -8.67 -7.87
C TYR A 38 6.40 -8.38 -8.72
N MET A 39 5.72 -9.41 -9.24
CA MET A 39 4.46 -9.27 -9.99
C MET A 39 3.39 -8.53 -9.17
N THR A 40 3.23 -8.89 -7.89
CA THR A 40 2.26 -8.24 -7.01
C THR A 40 2.59 -6.77 -6.80
N VAL A 41 3.86 -6.44 -6.54
CA VAL A 41 4.33 -5.07 -6.30
C VAL A 41 4.19 -4.21 -7.56
N ILE A 42 4.60 -4.68 -8.74
CA ILE A 42 4.47 -3.90 -9.98
C ILE A 42 3.00 -3.66 -10.36
N THR A 43 2.11 -4.60 -9.99
CA THR A 43 0.67 -4.48 -10.22
C THR A 43 0.05 -3.39 -9.35
N ILE A 44 0.30 -3.41 -8.04
CA ILE A 44 -0.30 -2.44 -7.11
C ILE A 44 0.35 -1.06 -7.17
N SER A 45 1.62 -0.97 -7.57
CA SER A 45 2.35 0.30 -7.73
C SER A 45 1.98 1.07 -8.98
N THR A 46 1.10 0.53 -9.83
CA THR A 46 0.69 1.11 -11.13
C THR A 46 1.83 1.28 -12.14
N VAL A 47 3.02 0.73 -11.85
CA VAL A 47 4.13 0.70 -12.82
C VAL A 47 3.74 -0.16 -14.02
N GLY A 48 3.08 -1.30 -13.78
CA GLY A 48 2.45 -2.09 -14.85
C GLY A 48 3.44 -2.53 -15.93
N PHE A 49 4.52 -3.21 -15.53
CA PHE A 49 5.44 -3.82 -16.50
C PHE A 49 4.80 -5.04 -17.18
N SER A 50 5.43 -5.57 -18.24
CA SER A 50 5.02 -6.85 -18.80
C SER A 50 4.96 -7.93 -17.73
N GLU A 51 4.07 -8.92 -17.91
CA GLU A 51 3.99 -10.08 -17.03
C GLU A 51 5.40 -10.69 -16.83
N VAL A 52 5.76 -10.98 -15.58
CA VAL A 52 7.09 -11.53 -15.23
C VAL A 52 7.33 -12.87 -15.91
N ASN A 53 6.27 -13.67 -16.01
CA ASN A 53 6.19 -14.95 -16.68
C ASN A 53 4.79 -15.07 -17.32
N PRO A 54 4.53 -16.02 -18.24
CA PRO A 54 3.21 -16.21 -18.83
C PRO A 54 2.15 -16.47 -17.75
N VAL A 55 1.11 -15.63 -17.70
CA VAL A 55 0.03 -15.76 -16.72
C VAL A 55 -1.13 -16.57 -17.28
N SER A 56 -1.60 -17.57 -16.54
CA SER A 56 -2.81 -18.33 -16.89
C SER A 56 -4.09 -17.48 -16.84
N ASN A 57 -5.20 -17.99 -17.40
CA ASN A 57 -6.49 -17.30 -17.28
C ASN A 57 -6.92 -17.08 -15.82
N GLN A 58 -6.56 -17.99 -14.91
CA GLN A 58 -6.87 -17.87 -13.48
C GLN A 58 -5.98 -16.81 -12.82
N GLY A 59 -4.68 -16.80 -13.16
CA GLY A 59 -3.75 -15.76 -12.73
C GLY A 59 -4.17 -14.37 -13.18
N ARG A 60 -4.76 -14.22 -14.38
CA ARG A 60 -5.28 -12.93 -14.85
C ARG A 60 -6.43 -12.41 -13.98
N ILE A 61 -7.35 -13.29 -13.58
CA ILE A 61 -8.44 -12.93 -12.65
C ILE A 61 -7.87 -12.53 -11.28
N LEU A 62 -6.86 -13.25 -10.80
CA LEU A 62 -6.13 -12.86 -9.59
C LEU A 62 -5.49 -11.48 -9.75
N THR A 63 -4.79 -11.21 -10.85
CA THR A 63 -4.17 -9.92 -11.15
C THR A 63 -5.20 -8.79 -11.13
N MET A 64 -6.37 -8.98 -11.75
CA MET A 64 -7.45 -7.98 -11.72
C MET A 64 -7.94 -7.71 -10.28
N THR A 65 -8.05 -8.75 -9.46
CA THR A 65 -8.49 -8.63 -8.06
C THR A 65 -7.44 -7.91 -7.21
N VAL A 66 -6.16 -8.27 -7.37
CA VAL A 66 -5.02 -7.63 -6.71
C VAL A 66 -4.90 -6.17 -7.14
N LEU A 67 -5.15 -5.85 -8.41
CA LEU A 67 -5.11 -4.49 -8.92
C LEU A 67 -6.20 -3.62 -8.27
N ILE A 68 -7.46 -4.06 -8.29
CA ILE A 68 -8.58 -3.28 -7.72
C ILE A 68 -8.39 -3.07 -6.21
N SER A 69 -8.06 -4.14 -5.48
CA SER A 69 -7.88 -4.07 -4.03
C SER A 69 -6.61 -3.30 -3.63
N GLY A 70 -5.50 -3.58 -4.28
CA GLY A 70 -4.21 -2.98 -3.99
C GLY A 70 -4.16 -1.49 -4.29
N LEU A 71 -4.74 -1.05 -5.41
CA LEU A 71 -4.81 0.36 -5.74
C LEU A 71 -5.63 1.16 -4.72
N GLY A 72 -6.78 0.62 -4.30
CA GLY A 72 -7.61 1.25 -3.27
C GLY A 72 -6.90 1.38 -1.93
N VAL A 73 -6.23 0.32 -1.49
CA VAL A 73 -5.44 0.32 -0.24
C VAL A 73 -4.26 1.27 -0.34
N LEU A 74 -3.53 1.29 -1.46
CA LEU A 74 -2.39 2.18 -1.65
C LEU A 74 -2.82 3.66 -1.62
N ALA A 75 -3.93 4.01 -2.28
CA ALA A 75 -4.51 5.35 -2.22
C ALA A 75 -4.90 5.74 -0.78
N TYR A 76 -5.48 4.82 -0.03
CA TYR A 76 -5.82 5.06 1.38
C TYR A 76 -4.58 5.27 2.26
N VAL A 77 -3.52 4.48 2.06
CA VAL A 77 -2.23 4.61 2.75
C VAL A 77 -1.64 5.99 2.48
N VAL A 78 -1.52 6.38 1.21
CA VAL A 78 -0.98 7.71 0.81
C VAL A 78 -1.82 8.83 1.44
N GLY A 79 -3.15 8.75 1.35
CA GLY A 79 -4.04 9.76 1.95
C GLY A 79 -3.88 9.87 3.47
N THR A 80 -3.70 8.74 4.17
CA THR A 80 -3.49 8.71 5.61
C THR A 80 -2.12 9.26 6.01
N LEU A 81 -1.07 8.95 5.24
CA LEU A 81 0.27 9.48 5.44
C LEU A 81 0.30 11.00 5.22
N THR A 82 -0.29 11.50 4.13
CA THR A 82 -0.38 12.93 3.84
C THR A 82 -1.09 13.68 4.95
N ARG A 83 -2.27 13.21 5.40
CA ARG A 83 -2.96 13.81 6.56
C ARG A 83 -2.08 13.81 7.80
N THR A 84 -1.33 12.73 8.02
CA THR A 84 -0.48 12.59 9.19
C THR A 84 0.64 13.61 9.21
N LEU A 85 1.31 13.79 8.07
CA LEU A 85 2.39 14.76 7.86
C LEU A 85 1.89 16.21 7.95
N VAL A 86 0.83 16.55 7.23
CA VAL A 86 0.26 17.92 7.20
C VAL A 86 -0.17 18.36 8.59
N GLU A 87 -0.91 17.51 9.32
CA GLU A 87 -1.32 17.82 10.69
C GLU A 87 -0.12 17.89 11.66
N GLY A 88 0.94 17.11 11.44
CA GLY A 88 2.17 17.17 12.25
C GLY A 88 2.85 18.53 12.12
N GLN A 89 3.00 19.02 10.89
CA GLN A 89 3.54 20.34 10.59
C GLN A 89 2.65 21.47 11.14
N LEU A 90 1.31 21.33 11.05
CA LEU A 90 0.37 22.31 11.61
C LEU A 90 0.52 22.44 13.13
N LEU A 91 0.71 21.33 13.85
CA LEU A 91 0.91 21.35 15.30
C LEU A 91 2.24 22.03 15.70
N GLU A 92 3.32 21.83 14.95
CA GLU A 92 4.59 22.55 15.17
C GLU A 92 4.45 24.06 14.97
N VAL A 93 3.82 24.48 13.87
CA VAL A 93 3.62 25.92 13.58
C VAL A 93 2.72 26.58 14.63
N MET A 94 1.65 25.89 15.05
CA MET A 94 0.76 26.39 16.10
C MET A 94 1.43 26.40 17.48
N GLY A 95 2.25 25.39 17.79
CA GLY A 95 3.03 25.33 19.02
C GLY A 95 4.04 26.47 19.12
N ARG A 96 4.74 26.77 18.02
CA ARG A 96 5.75 27.84 17.94
C ARG A 96 5.13 29.24 18.15
N LYS A 97 3.96 29.50 17.56
CA LYS A 97 3.21 30.77 17.77
C LYS A 97 2.69 30.95 19.20
N LYS A 98 2.46 29.86 19.93
CA LYS A 98 2.00 29.93 21.33
C LYS A 98 3.15 30.32 22.27
N LEU A 99 4.36 29.85 21.96
CA LEU A 99 5.57 30.18 22.71
C LEU A 99 5.99 31.65 22.52
N GLU A 100 5.89 32.18 21.30
CA GLU A 100 6.22 33.58 20.99
C GLU A 100 5.28 34.62 21.61
N ARG A 101 4.05 34.23 21.99
CA ARG A 101 3.10 35.13 22.68
C ARG A 101 3.25 35.17 24.19
N GLN A 102 4.11 34.33 24.77
CA GLN A 102 4.39 34.28 26.21
C GLN A 102 5.71 34.96 26.58
N ILE A 103 6.43 35.49 25.60
CA ILE A 103 7.62 36.34 25.75
C ILE A 103 7.21 37.78 25.45
#